data_AF-A0A961B0F6-F1
#
_entry.id   AF-A0A961B0F6-F1
#
_cell.length_a   1.000
_cell.length_b   1.000
_cell.length_c   1.000
_cell.angle_alpha   90.00
_cell.angle_beta   90.00
_cell.angle_gamma   90.00
#
_symmetry.space_group_name_H-M   'P 1'
#
loop_
_entity.id
_entity.type
_entity.pdbx_description
1 polymer ?
#
loop_
_entity_poly.entity_id
_entity_poly.type
_entity_poly.pdbx_seq_one_letter_code
_entity_poly.pdbx_strand_id
1 'polypeptide(L)'
;MKTSLPSASLCFGASAAVLLAFVSISSPPPLLAGPPANQGGHGGEGDFRGAIHSLFAAHAEVDRTVTLTESGYRAETTSENPEVAATIQRHVREMRDRLDDGFSVRHWDPAFVEFRQYYDQLETAIEEIPGGVRVVVKGKTPEAAKVAQNHAKIISGFVAKGSEQMHQTHPVALSSTEVPAAPRWCCGACKIGAKEANGAETRPEAGCENCPKAGAATKAATTDEPTAPAKP
;
A
#
# COMPACT_ATOMS: atom_id res chain seq x y z
N MET A 1 10.43 -35.90 43.72
CA MET A 1 10.47 -37.25 43.13
C MET A 1 10.93 -37.09 41.68
N LYS A 2 12.18 -37.46 41.39
CA LYS A 2 12.82 -37.35 40.07
C LYS A 2 12.97 -38.77 39.54
N THR A 3 12.33 -39.10 38.43
CA THR A 3 12.49 -40.41 37.76
C THR A 3 13.32 -40.23 36.49
N SER A 4 14.51 -40.80 36.58
CA SER A 4 15.48 -41.07 35.51
C SER A 4 15.03 -42.27 34.68
N LEU A 5 15.19 -42.22 33.34
CA LEU A 5 15.16 -43.39 32.45
C LEU A 5 16.31 -43.30 31.43
N PRO A 6 16.90 -44.45 31.00
CA PRO A 6 18.26 -44.54 30.46
C PRO A 6 18.39 -44.62 28.91
N SER A 7 19.63 -44.44 28.45
CA SER A 7 20.18 -44.69 27.10
C SER A 7 20.29 -46.18 26.72
N ALA A 8 20.16 -46.47 25.42
CA ALA A 8 20.98 -47.38 24.59
C ALA A 8 20.49 -47.24 23.13
N SER A 9 21.25 -47.04 22.04
CA SER A 9 22.54 -47.52 21.50
C SER A 9 22.32 -48.38 20.24
N LEU A 10 22.84 -47.85 19.11
CA LEU A 10 23.46 -48.51 17.94
C LEU A 10 22.65 -49.45 17.01
N CYS A 11 22.73 -49.19 15.70
CA CYS A 11 23.16 -50.20 14.71
C CYS A 11 23.67 -49.54 13.41
N PHE A 12 24.88 -49.94 13.02
CA PHE A 12 25.59 -49.64 11.78
C PHE A 12 24.95 -50.35 10.56
N GLY A 13 25.18 -49.81 9.35
CA GLY A 13 24.92 -50.56 8.11
C GLY A 13 25.29 -49.79 6.84
N ALA A 14 26.56 -49.80 6.47
CA ALA A 14 27.03 -49.40 5.15
C ALA A 14 26.89 -50.57 4.15
N SER A 15 26.61 -50.27 2.87
CA SER A 15 26.93 -51.16 1.75
C SER A 15 27.09 -50.35 0.46
N ALA A 16 28.18 -50.66 -0.24
CA ALA A 16 28.62 -50.09 -1.51
C ALA A 16 28.72 -51.21 -2.56
N ALA A 17 28.44 -50.90 -3.84
CA ALA A 17 28.93 -51.53 -5.10
C ALA A 17 27.97 -51.06 -6.23
N VAL A 18 28.36 -50.25 -7.23
CA VAL A 18 29.28 -50.46 -8.38
C VAL A 18 28.83 -51.59 -9.31
N LEU A 19 28.30 -51.27 -10.51
CA LEU A 19 28.84 -51.66 -11.83
C LEU A 19 27.94 -51.28 -13.03
N LEU A 20 28.55 -50.47 -13.91
CA LEU A 20 28.59 -50.45 -15.39
C LEU A 20 27.42 -50.94 -16.29
N ALA A 21 27.10 -50.00 -17.19
CA ALA A 21 26.89 -50.11 -18.65
C ALA A 21 25.53 -50.56 -19.19
N PHE A 22 24.88 -49.68 -19.96
CA PHE A 22 24.57 -49.89 -21.39
C PHE A 22 24.17 -48.56 -22.04
N VAL A 23 25.02 -48.06 -22.95
CA VAL A 23 24.63 -47.08 -23.97
C VAL A 23 23.80 -47.83 -25.01
N SER A 24 22.58 -47.36 -25.26
CA SER A 24 21.82 -47.71 -26.46
C SER A 24 21.12 -46.48 -26.99
N ILE A 25 21.39 -46.18 -28.26
CA ILE A 25 20.95 -45.03 -29.03
C ILE A 25 19.52 -45.31 -29.52
N SER A 26 18.56 -44.43 -29.24
CA SER A 26 17.38 -44.25 -30.11
C SER A 26 16.64 -42.95 -29.78
N SER A 27 16.83 -41.96 -30.65
CA SER A 27 15.92 -40.87 -31.05
C SER A 27 15.02 -40.20 -30.00
N PRO A 28 15.20 -38.89 -29.69
CA PRO A 28 14.13 -38.11 -29.10
C PRO A 28 13.00 -37.89 -30.13
N PRO A 29 11.71 -38.06 -29.76
CA PRO A 29 10.62 -37.61 -30.61
C PRO A 29 10.65 -36.08 -30.77
N PRO A 30 10.15 -35.55 -31.90
CA PRO A 30 10.09 -34.12 -32.12
C PRO A 30 9.29 -33.44 -31.00
N LEU A 31 9.86 -32.35 -30.50
CA LEU A 31 9.19 -31.36 -29.67
C LEU A 31 7.89 -30.94 -30.36
N LEU A 32 6.78 -31.56 -29.98
CA LEU A 32 5.49 -30.92 -30.08
C LEU A 32 5.57 -29.72 -29.13
N ALA A 33 5.79 -28.55 -29.73
CA ALA A 33 5.48 -27.28 -29.14
C ALA A 33 4.00 -27.33 -28.73
N GLY A 34 3.75 -27.75 -27.49
CA GLY A 34 2.51 -27.41 -26.82
C GLY A 34 2.38 -25.89 -26.86
N PRO A 35 1.16 -25.34 -27.04
CA PRO A 35 0.93 -23.92 -26.85
C PRO A 35 1.53 -23.53 -25.49
N PRO A 36 2.16 -22.34 -25.36
CA PRO A 36 2.77 -21.94 -24.11
C PRO A 36 1.74 -22.14 -23.00
N ALA A 37 2.13 -22.93 -22.00
CA ALA A 37 1.44 -22.92 -20.73
C ALA A 37 1.29 -21.45 -20.37
N ASN A 38 0.04 -21.01 -20.27
CA ASN A 38 -0.35 -19.81 -19.55
C ASN A 38 0.15 -20.00 -18.12
N GLN A 39 1.44 -19.68 -17.90
CA GLN A 39 1.94 -19.24 -16.62
C GLN A 39 1.18 -17.93 -16.36
N GLY A 40 -0.01 -18.08 -15.79
CA GLY A 40 -0.72 -16.99 -15.17
C GLY A 40 0.27 -16.35 -14.21
N GLY A 41 0.62 -15.11 -14.51
CA GLY A 41 1.73 -14.42 -13.89
C GLY A 41 1.64 -14.52 -12.37
N HIS A 42 2.69 -15.08 -11.77
CA HIS A 42 3.00 -14.77 -10.39
C HIS A 42 3.17 -13.25 -10.35
N GLY A 43 2.29 -12.59 -9.58
CA GLY A 43 2.15 -11.15 -9.52
C GLY A 43 3.50 -10.47 -9.40
N GLY A 44 3.86 -9.72 -10.44
CA GLY A 44 5.13 -9.03 -10.52
C GLY A 44 5.36 -8.12 -9.31
N GLU A 45 6.58 -8.20 -8.83
CA GLU A 45 7.21 -7.21 -7.96
C GLU A 45 6.96 -5.79 -8.52
N GLY A 46 6.26 -4.93 -7.77
CA GLY A 46 6.44 -3.47 -7.91
C GLY A 46 5.26 -2.56 -8.24
N ASP A 47 3.99 -3.00 -8.25
CA ASP A 47 2.85 -2.07 -8.30
C ASP A 47 2.05 -2.09 -7.00
N PHE A 48 1.92 -0.91 -6.37
CA PHE A 48 1.05 -0.65 -5.22
C PHE A 48 -0.37 -1.23 -5.42
N ARG A 49 -0.93 -1.10 -6.63
CA ARG A 49 -2.26 -1.65 -6.96
C ARG A 49 -2.24 -3.19 -6.98
N GLY A 50 -1.15 -3.78 -7.46
CA GLY A 50 -0.94 -5.23 -7.46
C GLY A 50 -0.92 -5.79 -6.05
N ALA A 51 -0.19 -5.14 -5.13
CA ALA A 51 -0.05 -5.59 -3.74
C ALA A 51 -1.39 -5.63 -2.98
N ILE A 52 -2.24 -4.61 -3.15
CA ILE A 52 -3.55 -4.61 -2.48
C ILE A 52 -4.53 -5.61 -3.12
N HIS A 53 -4.50 -5.78 -4.45
CA HIS A 53 -5.35 -6.78 -5.11
C HIS A 53 -4.95 -8.22 -4.75
N SER A 54 -3.65 -8.50 -4.59
CA SER A 54 -3.21 -9.82 -4.12
C SER A 54 -3.66 -10.11 -2.69
N LEU A 55 -3.67 -9.09 -1.80
CA LEU A 55 -4.20 -9.25 -0.44
C LEU A 55 -5.71 -9.52 -0.41
N PHE A 56 -6.49 -8.90 -1.31
CA PHE A 56 -7.92 -9.23 -1.42
C PHE A 56 -8.17 -10.64 -1.93
N ALA A 57 -7.34 -11.14 -2.85
CA ALA A 57 -7.42 -12.51 -3.34
C ALA A 57 -7.01 -13.54 -2.27
N ALA A 58 -5.97 -13.22 -1.49
CA ALA A 58 -5.44 -14.06 -0.42
C ALA A 58 -6.09 -13.78 0.96
N HIS A 59 -7.26 -13.14 1.02
CA HIS A 59 -7.82 -12.65 2.28
C HIS A 59 -8.06 -13.76 3.32
N ALA A 60 -8.34 -14.99 2.87
CA ALA A 60 -8.54 -16.16 3.72
C ALA A 60 -7.25 -16.63 4.41
N GLU A 61 -6.08 -16.21 3.93
CA GLU A 61 -4.77 -16.47 4.54
C GLU A 61 -4.34 -15.34 5.48
N VAL A 62 -5.18 -14.32 5.70
CA VAL A 62 -4.87 -13.16 6.53
C VAL A 62 -5.65 -13.26 7.84
N ASP A 63 -4.92 -13.34 8.94
CA ASP A 63 -5.47 -13.23 10.28
C ASP A 63 -5.41 -11.77 10.74
N ARG A 64 -6.54 -11.25 11.21
CA ARG A 64 -6.63 -9.88 11.72
C ARG A 64 -7.38 -9.83 13.03
N THR A 65 -6.72 -9.32 14.06
CA THR A 65 -7.34 -9.00 15.35
C THR A 65 -7.36 -7.49 15.56
N VAL A 66 -8.49 -6.96 16.02
CA VAL A 66 -8.65 -5.51 16.28
C VAL A 66 -9.22 -5.30 17.68
N THR A 67 -8.60 -4.39 18.42
CA THR A 67 -9.11 -3.84 19.68
C THR A 67 -9.42 -2.37 19.48
N LEU A 68 -10.70 -2.00 19.58
CA LEU A 68 -11.12 -0.60 19.61
C LEU A 68 -10.79 0.00 20.98
N THR A 69 -10.34 1.25 20.98
CA THR A 69 -10.01 2.02 22.18
C THR A 69 -10.77 3.34 22.12
N GLU A 70 -10.97 4.02 23.25
CA GLU A 70 -11.66 5.32 23.26
C GLU A 70 -11.02 6.34 22.29
N SER A 71 -9.69 6.32 22.17
CA SER A 71 -8.95 7.24 21.30
C SER A 71 -8.69 6.71 19.89
N GLY A 72 -9.16 5.52 19.49
CA GLY A 72 -8.84 4.94 18.17
C GLY A 72 -8.83 3.41 18.18
N TYR A 73 -7.78 2.76 17.68
CA TYR A 73 -7.66 1.30 17.69
C TYR A 73 -6.22 0.76 17.73
N ARG A 74 -6.11 -0.53 18.08
CA ARG A 74 -4.93 -1.36 17.89
C ARG A 74 -5.30 -2.56 17.03
N ALA A 75 -4.48 -2.89 16.05
CA ALA A 75 -4.71 -4.03 15.18
C ALA A 75 -3.41 -4.81 14.98
N GLU A 76 -3.54 -6.13 14.92
CA GLU A 76 -2.51 -7.03 14.42
C GLU A 76 -3.05 -7.69 13.15
N THR A 77 -2.23 -7.74 12.11
CA THR A 77 -2.58 -8.37 10.83
C THR A 77 -1.41 -9.21 10.37
N THR A 78 -1.62 -10.52 10.31
CA THR A 78 -0.58 -11.53 10.14
C THR A 78 -1.01 -12.59 9.13
N SER A 79 -0.04 -13.38 8.67
CA SER A 79 -0.28 -14.58 7.88
C SER A 79 0.80 -15.62 8.19
N GLU A 80 0.43 -16.91 8.15
CA GLU A 80 1.39 -18.02 8.18
C GLU A 80 2.14 -18.17 6.85
N ASN A 81 1.58 -17.65 5.75
CA ASN A 81 2.24 -17.62 4.46
C ASN A 81 3.26 -16.46 4.43
N PRO A 82 4.57 -16.73 4.31
CA PRO A 82 5.60 -15.68 4.36
C PRO A 82 5.48 -14.67 3.21
N GLU A 83 4.96 -15.06 2.05
CA GLU A 83 4.76 -14.14 0.91
C GLU A 83 3.60 -13.17 1.16
N VAL A 84 2.51 -13.67 1.77
CA VAL A 84 1.36 -12.84 2.18
C VAL A 84 1.78 -11.90 3.30
N ALA A 85 2.52 -12.40 4.31
CA ALA A 85 3.08 -11.59 5.39
C ALA A 85 3.95 -10.43 4.87
N ALA A 86 4.88 -10.72 3.95
CA ALA A 86 5.71 -9.70 3.30
C ALA A 86 4.88 -8.68 2.51
N THR A 87 3.82 -9.15 1.84
CA THR A 87 2.89 -8.28 1.11
C THR A 87 2.09 -7.37 2.03
N ILE A 88 1.62 -7.86 3.20
CA ILE A 88 0.97 -7.05 4.23
C ILE A 88 1.90 -5.91 4.68
N GLN A 89 3.14 -6.26 5.03
CA GLN A 89 4.14 -5.30 5.49
C GLN A 89 4.44 -4.24 4.44
N ARG A 90 4.67 -4.64 3.19
CA ARG A 90 4.88 -3.72 2.06
C ARG A 90 3.68 -2.79 1.88
N HIS A 91 2.47 -3.34 1.79
CA HIS A 91 1.27 -2.57 1.55
C HIS A 91 1.04 -1.50 2.63
N VAL A 92 1.20 -1.84 3.91
CA VAL A 92 0.97 -0.89 5.01
C VAL A 92 2.01 0.23 5.02
N ARG A 93 3.29 -0.07 4.72
CA ARG A 93 4.32 0.97 4.57
C ARG A 93 4.02 1.91 3.41
N GLU A 94 3.73 1.36 2.23
CA GLU A 94 3.37 2.15 1.04
C GLU A 94 2.12 3.00 1.29
N MET A 95 1.17 2.52 2.10
CA MET A 95 -0.01 3.30 2.46
C MET A 95 0.25 4.47 3.37
N ARG A 96 1.12 4.29 4.37
CA ARG A 96 1.58 5.41 5.18
C ARG A 96 2.27 6.45 4.30
N ASP A 97 3.27 6.05 3.53
CA ASP A 97 4.08 6.97 2.73
C ASP A 97 3.22 7.77 1.75
N ARG A 98 2.25 7.10 1.10
CA ARG A 98 1.31 7.75 0.19
C ARG A 98 0.41 8.78 0.88
N LEU A 99 -0.10 8.47 2.07
CA LEU A 99 -0.96 9.39 2.83
C LEU A 99 -0.16 10.58 3.37
N ASP A 100 1.09 10.35 3.80
CA ASP A 100 2.03 11.38 4.23
C ASP A 100 2.39 12.34 3.08
N ASP A 101 2.53 11.82 1.86
CA ASP A 101 2.70 12.61 0.63
C ASP A 101 1.41 13.32 0.17
N GLY A 102 0.31 13.18 0.92
CA GLY A 102 -0.96 13.84 0.66
C GLY A 102 -1.84 13.16 -0.39
N PHE A 103 -1.43 12.00 -0.92
CA PHE A 103 -2.23 11.23 -1.87
C PHE A 103 -3.28 10.38 -1.15
N SER A 104 -4.52 10.42 -1.64
CA SER A 104 -5.58 9.56 -1.11
C SER A 104 -5.77 8.27 -1.94
N VAL A 105 -6.48 7.31 -1.35
CA VAL A 105 -6.90 6.05 -1.99
C VAL A 105 -8.41 5.95 -1.98
N ARG A 106 -8.98 5.22 -2.95
CA ARG A 106 -10.42 5.00 -3.07
C ARG A 106 -11.25 6.29 -2.97
N HIS A 107 -10.90 7.32 -3.77
CA HIS A 107 -11.62 8.61 -3.81
C HIS A 107 -13.14 8.50 -4.07
N TRP A 108 -13.60 7.36 -4.58
CA TRP A 108 -15.02 7.09 -4.84
C TRP A 108 -15.76 6.58 -3.59
N ASP A 109 -15.05 6.13 -2.56
CA ASP A 109 -15.61 5.53 -1.34
C ASP A 109 -15.73 6.61 -0.23
N PRO A 110 -16.94 6.98 0.22
CA PRO A 110 -17.14 8.09 1.15
C PRO A 110 -16.35 7.97 2.44
N ALA A 111 -16.24 6.76 3.00
CA ALA A 111 -15.48 6.54 4.24
C ALA A 111 -13.98 6.81 4.07
N PHE A 112 -13.41 6.56 2.89
CA PHE A 112 -12.00 6.84 2.59
C PHE A 112 -11.75 8.33 2.32
N VAL A 113 -12.72 9.00 1.70
CA VAL A 113 -12.70 10.46 1.57
C VAL A 113 -12.71 11.12 2.95
N GLU A 114 -13.61 10.70 3.84
CA GLU A 114 -13.67 11.17 5.23
C GLU A 114 -12.37 10.84 5.96
N PHE A 115 -11.86 9.61 5.90
CA PHE A 115 -10.61 9.23 6.54
C PHE A 115 -9.45 10.17 6.16
N ARG A 116 -9.33 10.52 4.88
CA ARG A 116 -8.29 11.46 4.46
C ARG A 116 -8.46 12.84 5.09
N GLN A 117 -9.68 13.37 5.21
CA GLN A 117 -9.92 14.68 5.83
C GLN A 117 -9.42 14.77 7.28
N TYR A 118 -9.35 13.64 7.97
CA TYR A 118 -8.88 13.54 9.35
C TYR A 118 -7.44 13.05 9.50
N TYR A 119 -6.75 12.69 8.42
CA TYR A 119 -5.45 12.04 8.51
C TYR A 119 -4.43 12.83 9.33
N ASP A 120 -4.41 14.16 9.19
CA ASP A 120 -3.51 15.05 9.94
C ASP A 120 -3.84 15.13 11.45
N GLN A 121 -5.04 14.67 11.83
CA GLN A 121 -5.51 14.50 13.21
C GLN A 121 -5.30 13.07 13.74
N LEU A 122 -4.69 12.18 12.96
CA LEU A 122 -4.36 10.83 13.37
C LEU A 122 -2.87 10.71 13.70
N GLU A 123 -2.57 9.98 14.76
CA GLU A 123 -1.23 9.51 15.11
C GLU A 123 -1.18 8.02 14.81
N THR A 124 -0.35 7.65 13.83
CA THR A 124 -0.21 6.26 13.37
C THR A 124 1.17 5.74 13.74
N ALA A 125 1.21 4.62 14.46
CA ALA A 125 2.42 3.85 14.71
C ALA A 125 2.28 2.47 14.06
N ILE A 126 3.25 2.13 13.22
CA ILE A 126 3.34 0.84 12.52
C ILE A 126 4.60 0.15 13.00
N GLU A 127 4.46 -1.08 13.46
CA GLU A 127 5.54 -1.97 13.88
C GLU A 127 5.47 -3.24 13.04
N GLU A 128 6.58 -3.61 12.40
CA GLU A 128 6.69 -4.91 11.75
C GLU A 128 6.93 -6.00 12.80
N ILE A 129 6.13 -7.05 12.74
CA ILE A 129 6.21 -8.19 13.66
C ILE A 129 6.42 -9.48 12.86
N PRO A 130 6.86 -10.58 13.48
CA PRO A 130 6.89 -11.87 12.80
C PRO A 130 5.53 -12.21 12.18
N GLY A 131 5.52 -12.50 10.89
CA GLY A 131 4.30 -12.86 10.16
C GLY A 131 3.40 -11.68 9.74
N GLY A 132 3.75 -10.41 10.01
CA GLY A 132 2.93 -9.28 9.55
C GLY A 132 3.23 -7.94 10.21
N VAL A 133 2.18 -7.22 10.63
CA VAL A 133 2.28 -5.88 11.22
C VAL A 133 1.37 -5.69 12.43
N ARG A 134 1.82 -4.85 13.36
CA ARG A 134 1.00 -4.24 14.40
C ARG A 134 0.82 -2.76 14.09
N VAL A 135 -0.42 -2.30 14.10
CA VAL A 135 -0.79 -0.91 13.81
C VAL A 135 -1.57 -0.33 14.98
N VAL A 136 -1.15 0.83 15.44
CA VAL A 136 -1.86 1.63 16.43
C VAL A 136 -2.21 2.96 15.80
N VAL A 137 -3.50 3.30 15.77
CA VAL A 137 -3.97 4.60 15.29
C VAL A 137 -4.74 5.28 16.41
N LYS A 138 -4.35 6.52 16.71
CA LYS A 138 -5.01 7.36 17.70
C LYS A 138 -5.49 8.65 17.06
N GLY A 139 -6.74 9.03 17.31
CA GLY A 139 -7.25 10.35 16.99
C GLY A 139 -6.84 11.37 18.06
N LYS A 140 -6.42 12.55 17.61
CA LYS A 140 -6.19 13.73 18.48
C LYS A 140 -7.51 14.35 18.96
N THR A 141 -8.61 14.03 18.30
CA THR A 141 -9.98 14.47 18.61
C THR A 141 -10.93 13.26 18.71
N PRO A 142 -12.07 13.36 19.42
CA PRO A 142 -13.08 12.31 19.46
C PRO A 142 -13.62 11.94 18.07
N GLU A 143 -13.73 12.91 17.18
CA GLU A 143 -14.17 12.73 15.80
C GLU A 143 -13.14 11.92 15.00
N ALA A 144 -11.85 12.29 15.08
CA ALA A 144 -10.77 11.54 14.44
C ALA A 144 -10.68 10.10 14.98
N ALA A 145 -10.92 9.90 16.29
CA ALA A 145 -10.98 8.58 16.90
C ALA A 145 -12.11 7.72 16.31
N LYS A 146 -13.32 8.28 16.15
CA LYS A 146 -14.45 7.60 15.49
C LYS A 146 -14.13 7.22 14.05
N VAL A 147 -13.50 8.12 13.30
CA VAL A 147 -13.08 7.88 11.91
C VAL A 147 -12.05 6.75 11.83
N ALA A 148 -11.04 6.74 12.72
CA ALA A 148 -10.07 5.67 12.81
C ALA A 148 -10.72 4.31 13.15
N GLN A 149 -11.67 4.29 14.09
CA GLN A 149 -12.41 3.07 14.44
C GLN A 149 -13.27 2.57 13.27
N ASN A 150 -13.90 3.46 12.50
CA ASN A 150 -14.65 3.08 11.30
C ASN A 150 -13.73 2.47 10.24
N HIS A 151 -12.59 3.11 9.98
CA HIS A 151 -11.57 2.57 9.09
C HIS A 151 -11.15 1.15 9.51
N ALA A 152 -10.89 0.92 10.80
CA ALA A 152 -10.52 -0.41 11.30
C ALA A 152 -11.58 -1.49 11.00
N LYS A 153 -12.87 -1.15 11.13
CA LYS A 153 -13.99 -2.06 10.80
C LYS A 153 -14.04 -2.39 9.30
N ILE A 154 -13.85 -1.38 8.45
CA ILE A 154 -13.83 -1.55 7.00
C ILE A 154 -12.69 -2.47 6.57
N ILE A 155 -11.48 -2.26 7.11
CA ILE A 155 -10.33 -3.14 6.82
C ILE A 155 -10.59 -4.58 7.29
N SER A 156 -11.22 -4.77 8.45
CA SER A 156 -11.64 -6.10 8.89
C SER A 156 -12.66 -6.74 7.94
N GLY A 157 -13.52 -5.94 7.30
CA GLY A 157 -14.41 -6.41 6.22
C GLY A 157 -13.65 -6.92 4.99
N PHE A 158 -12.56 -6.25 4.59
CA PHE A 158 -11.70 -6.74 3.50
C PHE A 158 -11.00 -8.05 3.85
N VAL A 159 -10.56 -8.23 5.08
CA VAL A 159 -10.00 -9.52 5.53
C VAL A 159 -11.07 -10.61 5.56
N ALA A 160 -12.30 -10.28 5.96
CA ALA A 160 -13.38 -11.27 6.05
C ALA A 160 -13.91 -11.72 4.68
N LYS A 161 -13.93 -10.85 3.66
CA LYS A 161 -14.63 -11.12 2.39
C LYS A 161 -13.81 -10.83 1.13
N GLY A 162 -12.57 -10.38 1.27
CA GLY A 162 -11.67 -10.07 0.17
C GLY A 162 -12.28 -9.15 -0.88
N SER A 163 -12.24 -9.61 -2.14
CA SER A 163 -12.70 -8.87 -3.32
C SER A 163 -14.18 -8.51 -3.29
N GLU A 164 -15.04 -9.27 -2.61
CA GLU A 164 -16.48 -8.92 -2.51
C GLU A 164 -16.68 -7.59 -1.79
N GLN A 165 -15.95 -7.37 -0.69
CA GLN A 165 -16.02 -6.13 0.07
C GLN A 165 -15.33 -4.97 -0.68
N MET A 166 -14.32 -5.25 -1.51
CA MET A 166 -13.60 -4.23 -2.27
C MET A 166 -14.54 -3.36 -3.11
N HIS A 167 -15.58 -3.94 -3.70
CA HIS A 167 -16.55 -3.26 -4.57
C HIS A 167 -17.66 -2.52 -3.82
N GLN A 168 -17.69 -2.61 -2.50
CA GLN A 168 -18.72 -1.96 -1.69
C GLN A 168 -18.38 -0.51 -1.38
N THR A 169 -19.43 0.30 -1.25
CA THR A 169 -19.38 1.64 -0.68
C THR A 169 -19.53 1.55 0.84
N HIS A 170 -18.72 2.29 1.59
CA HIS A 170 -18.77 2.24 3.05
C HIS A 170 -19.36 3.53 3.63
N PRO A 171 -20.15 3.43 4.71
CA PRO A 171 -20.69 4.61 5.38
C PRO A 171 -19.58 5.40 6.07
N VAL A 172 -19.73 6.72 6.07
CA VAL A 172 -18.91 7.63 6.89
C VAL A 172 -19.14 7.36 8.38
N ALA A 173 -18.13 7.64 9.19
CA ALA A 173 -18.18 7.48 10.64
C ALA A 173 -19.03 8.55 11.31
N LEU A 174 -19.03 9.76 10.75
CA LEU A 174 -19.64 10.93 11.36
C LEU A 174 -20.87 11.37 10.58
N SER A 175 -21.85 11.85 11.32
CA SER A 175 -22.99 12.52 10.70
C SER A 175 -22.55 13.86 10.10
N SER A 176 -23.28 14.36 9.10
CA SER A 176 -22.95 15.61 8.40
C SER A 176 -22.81 16.85 9.31
N THR A 177 -23.25 16.77 10.57
CA THR A 177 -23.17 17.83 11.59
C THR A 177 -21.84 17.81 12.37
N GLU A 178 -21.12 16.69 12.37
CA GLU A 178 -19.91 16.46 13.19
C GLU A 178 -18.60 16.56 12.39
N VAL A 179 -18.67 16.70 11.07
CA VAL A 179 -17.48 16.87 10.22
C VAL A 179 -16.90 18.28 10.47
N PRO A 180 -15.67 18.44 10.99
CA PRO A 180 -15.03 19.73 11.13
C PRO A 180 -14.94 20.32 9.74
N ALA A 181 -15.11 21.65 9.66
CA ALA A 181 -14.88 22.38 8.44
C ALA A 181 -13.54 21.91 7.84
N ALA A 182 -13.62 21.27 6.67
CA ALA A 182 -12.47 20.60 6.07
C ALA A 182 -11.26 21.54 6.08
N PRO A 183 -10.05 21.07 6.46
CA PRO A 183 -8.87 21.86 6.21
C PRO A 183 -8.82 22.15 4.70
N ARG A 184 -8.72 23.43 4.35
CA ARG A 184 -8.70 23.93 2.97
C ARG A 184 -7.40 23.53 2.27
N TRP A 185 -7.10 22.23 2.20
CA TRP A 185 -6.00 21.73 1.38
C TRP A 185 -6.44 21.70 -0.08
N CYS A 186 -6.28 22.88 -0.69
CA CYS A 186 -5.76 23.12 -2.04
C CYS A 186 -5.98 22.01 -3.09
N CYS A 187 -7.24 21.66 -3.33
CA CYS A 187 -7.69 21.27 -4.65
C CYS A 187 -9.04 21.96 -4.88
N GLY A 188 -9.00 23.15 -5.50
CA GLY A 188 -10.21 23.81 -5.98
C GLY A 188 -10.16 25.34 -6.09
N ALA A 189 -9.30 26.06 -5.36
CA ALA A 189 -9.41 27.52 -5.29
C ALA A 189 -8.10 28.31 -5.13
N CYS A 190 -6.93 27.76 -5.46
CA CYS A 190 -5.73 28.58 -5.53
C CYS A 190 -5.69 29.32 -6.88
N LYS A 191 -6.45 30.41 -7.00
CA LYS A 191 -6.29 31.35 -8.12
C LYS A 191 -5.04 32.20 -7.91
N ILE A 192 -3.86 31.59 -7.95
CA ILE A 192 -2.63 32.37 -8.10
C ILE A 192 -2.62 32.85 -9.55
N GLY A 193 -2.87 34.15 -9.76
CA GLY A 193 -2.71 34.82 -11.05
C GLY A 193 -3.97 35.09 -11.88
N ALA A 194 -5.18 34.92 -11.34
CA ALA A 194 -6.36 35.42 -12.03
C ALA A 194 -6.48 36.94 -11.81
N LYS A 195 -6.17 37.73 -12.84
CA LYS A 195 -6.59 39.14 -12.87
C LYS A 195 -8.11 39.20 -12.84
N GLU A 196 -8.69 39.75 -11.80
CA GLU A 196 -10.07 40.24 -11.86
C GLU A 196 -10.14 41.44 -12.78
N ALA A 197 -11.27 41.59 -13.48
CA ALA A 197 -11.51 42.63 -14.49
C ALA A 197 -11.46 44.09 -13.98
N ASN A 198 -11.12 44.30 -12.70
CA ASN A 198 -11.10 45.61 -12.05
C ASN A 198 -9.71 46.03 -11.50
N GLY A 199 -8.63 45.30 -11.82
CA GLY A 199 -7.27 45.79 -11.62
C GLY A 199 -6.78 45.92 -10.16
N ALA A 200 -7.47 45.33 -9.19
CA ALA A 200 -6.97 45.26 -7.81
C ALA A 200 -6.11 44.01 -7.61
N GLU A 201 -4.87 44.20 -7.12
CA GLU A 201 -3.97 43.12 -6.75
C GLU A 201 -4.38 42.55 -5.39
N THR A 202 -4.77 41.27 -5.34
CA THR A 202 -5.20 40.63 -4.10
C THR A 202 -3.99 40.21 -3.27
N ARG A 203 -3.91 40.71 -2.04
CA ARG A 203 -2.94 40.29 -1.03
C ARG A 203 -3.21 38.83 -0.64
N PRO A 204 -2.19 37.95 -0.53
CA PRO A 204 -2.42 36.56 -0.16
C PRO A 204 -2.89 36.46 1.30
N GLU A 205 -3.93 35.65 1.53
CA GLU A 205 -4.30 35.20 2.87
C GLU A 205 -3.19 34.31 3.46
N ALA A 206 -2.99 34.42 4.77
CA ALA A 206 -2.00 33.64 5.49
C ALA A 206 -2.29 32.13 5.34
N GLY A 207 -1.24 31.33 5.09
CA GLY A 207 -1.34 29.86 4.99
C GLY A 207 -0.95 29.25 3.63
N CYS A 208 -0.57 30.04 2.63
CA CYS A 208 -0.13 29.56 1.31
C CYS A 208 1.38 29.33 1.18
N GLU A 209 2.15 29.53 2.26
CA GLU A 209 3.60 29.69 2.24
C GLU A 209 4.39 28.42 1.89
N ASN A 210 3.77 27.24 2.00
CA ASN A 210 4.44 25.95 1.80
C ASN A 210 3.88 25.12 0.63
N CYS A 211 3.22 25.75 -0.35
CA CYS A 211 2.79 25.05 -1.56
C CYS A 211 4.00 24.86 -2.51
N PRO A 212 4.45 23.63 -2.83
CA PRO A 212 5.54 23.43 -3.78
C PRO A 212 5.10 23.94 -5.17
N LYS A 213 5.84 24.90 -5.73
CA LYS A 213 5.54 25.46 -7.05
C LYS A 213 5.61 24.36 -8.10
N ALA A 214 4.46 23.96 -8.64
CA ALA A 214 4.40 23.17 -9.86
C ALA A 214 4.88 24.05 -11.03
N GLY A 215 6.12 23.85 -11.49
CA GLY A 215 6.62 24.54 -12.68
C GLY A 215 8.14 24.64 -12.78
N ALA A 216 8.82 23.52 -13.05
CA ALA A 216 10.12 23.53 -13.73
C ALA A 216 10.21 22.36 -14.71
N ALA A 217 9.24 22.28 -15.62
CA ALA A 217 9.42 21.61 -16.90
C ALA A 217 9.61 22.71 -17.96
N THR A 218 10.83 23.21 -18.11
CA THR A 218 11.18 24.05 -19.27
C THR A 218 11.73 23.14 -20.37
N LYS A 219 10.91 22.89 -21.40
CA LYS A 219 11.40 22.48 -22.72
C LYS A 219 11.64 23.73 -23.58
N ALA A 220 12.84 23.75 -24.17
CA ALA A 220 13.23 24.42 -25.42
C ALA A 220 13.19 25.96 -25.50
N ALA A 221 14.39 26.56 -25.54
CA ALA A 221 14.63 27.80 -26.24
C ALA A 221 15.31 27.46 -27.59
N THR A 222 14.58 27.68 -28.69
CA THR A 222 15.14 28.07 -30.00
C THR A 222 15.22 29.60 -29.92
N THR A 223 16.32 30.28 -30.24
CA THR A 223 16.84 30.56 -31.58
C THR A 223 18.12 31.37 -31.35
N ASP A 224 19.22 31.10 -32.06
CA ASP A 224 20.03 32.19 -32.60
C ASP A 224 20.91 31.71 -33.75
N GLU A 225 20.84 32.49 -34.81
CA GLU A 225 21.45 32.35 -36.12
C GLU A 225 22.90 32.90 -36.09
N PRO A 226 23.92 32.18 -36.59
CA PRO A 226 25.26 32.74 -36.66
C PRO A 226 25.45 33.59 -37.92
N THR A 227 25.63 34.90 -37.69
CA THR A 227 26.11 35.87 -38.69
C THR A 227 27.47 35.46 -39.26
N ALA A 228 27.58 35.44 -40.58
CA ALA A 228 28.80 35.14 -41.33
C ALA A 228 29.88 36.24 -41.18
N PRO A 229 31.18 35.89 -41.15
CA PRO A 229 32.25 36.89 -41.22
C PRO A 229 32.57 37.29 -42.67
N ALA A 230 32.71 38.60 -42.88
CA ALA A 230 33.20 39.21 -44.11
C ALA A 230 34.67 38.84 -44.38
N LYS A 231 34.96 38.61 -45.66
CA LYS A 231 36.25 38.27 -46.25
C LYS A 231 37.07 39.54 -46.55
N PRO A 232 38.40 39.43 -46.64
CA PRO A 232 39.14 39.98 -47.77
C PRO A 232 39.53 38.89 -48.79
#